data_AF-A0A5K7YB29-F1
#
_entry.id   AF-A0A5K7YB29-F1
#
_cell.length_a   1.000
_cell.length_b   1.000
_cell.length_c   1.000
_cell.angle_alpha   90.00
_cell.angle_beta   90.00
_cell.angle_gamma   90.00
#
_symmetry.space_group_name_H-M   'P 1'
#
loop_
_entity.id
_entity.type
_entity.pdbx_description
1 polymer ?
#
loop_
_entity_poly.entity_id
_entity_poly.type
_entity_poly.pdbx_seq_one_letter_code
_entity_poly.pdbx_strand_id
1 'polypeptide(L)'
;MEDSLGTADTALFDQVTLLQKLYIEEVEKHRLDSQEGQKFRDRIETGAALSSPVGANVEKVIERANRHKHTLVQTRELLFAYEAEIDGFSNALASLDDTLRNEKIISKRLEDRIRLLNSEIGALQREQESERRAHVLELFDAYSSVSQVMSRRKARKSKSVDYDTLHRSSLFDADWYLIEYPDVATAGLDPIKHYLNEGAREGRNPSTGFDTIWYLTSNPDVVQAGKNPLLHYLRYGKMEDRQPLPNI
;
A
#
# COMPACT_ATOMS: atom_id res chain seq x y z
N MET A 1 -0.90 1.80 -37.87
CA MET A 1 -1.41 3.05 -38.50
C MET A 1 -0.35 4.14 -38.34
N GLU A 2 0.90 3.90 -38.75
CA GLU A 2 2.01 4.87 -38.56
C GLU A 2 2.69 5.26 -39.89
N ASP A 3 2.53 4.51 -40.98
CA ASP A 3 3.17 4.82 -42.28
C ASP A 3 2.47 5.88 -43.14
N SER A 4 1.27 6.33 -42.74
CA SER A 4 0.47 7.27 -43.55
C SER A 4 0.76 8.75 -43.26
N LEU A 5 1.49 9.08 -42.18
CA LEU A 5 1.81 10.46 -41.81
C LEU A 5 3.16 10.92 -42.36
N GLY A 6 4.16 10.04 -42.46
CA GLY A 6 5.45 10.38 -43.08
C GLY A 6 5.38 10.51 -44.60
N THR A 7 4.50 9.76 -45.27
CA THR A 7 4.37 9.77 -46.74
C THR A 7 3.63 11.01 -47.25
N ALA A 8 2.66 11.54 -46.49
CA ALA A 8 1.93 12.75 -46.84
C ALA A 8 2.79 14.02 -46.71
N ASP A 9 3.64 14.10 -45.67
CA ASP A 9 4.54 15.24 -45.46
C ASP A 9 5.68 15.26 -46.49
N THR A 10 6.19 14.08 -46.84
CA THR A 10 7.21 13.94 -47.91
C THR A 10 6.60 14.31 -49.28
N ALA A 11 5.37 13.89 -49.56
CA ALA A 11 4.68 14.24 -50.81
C ALA A 11 4.37 15.74 -50.94
N LEU A 12 4.01 16.40 -49.83
CA LEU A 12 3.79 17.85 -49.80
C LEU A 12 5.11 18.62 -49.98
N PHE A 13 6.18 18.15 -49.32
CA PHE A 13 7.53 18.69 -49.46
C PHE A 13 8.07 18.51 -50.89
N ASP A 14 7.82 17.36 -51.51
CA ASP A 14 8.20 17.08 -52.89
C ASP A 14 7.39 17.92 -53.89
N GLN A 15 6.10 18.15 -53.66
CA GLN A 15 5.28 19.04 -54.48
C GLN A 15 5.72 20.50 -54.36
N VAL A 16 6.03 20.98 -53.15
CA VAL A 16 6.53 22.34 -52.93
C VAL A 16 7.92 22.53 -53.54
N THR A 17 8.79 21.51 -53.43
CA THR A 17 10.13 21.53 -54.04
C THR A 17 10.05 21.45 -55.57
N LEU A 18 9.12 20.68 -56.12
CA LEU A 18 8.84 20.62 -57.56
C LEU A 18 8.27 21.94 -58.07
N LEU A 19 7.36 22.58 -57.35
CA LEU A 19 6.83 23.90 -57.70
C LEU A 19 7.90 25.00 -57.60
N GLN A 20 8.80 24.93 -56.63
CA GLN A 20 9.95 25.83 -56.54
C GLN A 20 10.94 25.59 -57.67
N LYS A 21 11.24 24.33 -58.02
CA LYS A 21 12.09 23.99 -59.16
C LYS A 21 11.46 24.40 -60.49
N LEU A 22 10.18 24.16 -60.70
CA LEU A 22 9.47 24.58 -61.91
C LEU A 22 9.37 26.11 -61.98
N TYR A 23 9.19 26.82 -60.86
CA TYR A 23 9.21 28.28 -60.84
C TYR A 23 10.61 28.83 -61.14
N ILE A 24 11.67 28.21 -60.59
CA ILE A 24 13.06 28.56 -60.88
C ILE A 24 13.39 28.22 -62.34
N GLU A 25 13.01 27.05 -62.85
CA GLU A 25 13.17 26.66 -64.25
C GLU A 25 12.35 27.55 -65.19
N GLU A 26 11.12 27.96 -64.86
CA GLU A 26 10.32 28.88 -65.67
C GLU A 26 10.95 30.28 -65.70
N VAL A 27 11.51 30.72 -64.57
CA VAL A 27 12.26 31.99 -64.43
C VAL A 27 13.62 31.93 -65.12
N GLU A 28 14.31 30.79 -65.12
CA GLU A 28 15.59 30.55 -65.80
C GLU A 28 15.39 30.36 -67.32
N LYS A 29 14.34 29.63 -67.73
CA LYS A 29 13.96 29.35 -69.13
C LYS A 29 13.33 30.56 -69.81
N HIS A 30 12.65 31.43 -69.06
CA HIS A 30 12.29 32.78 -69.45
C HIS A 30 13.22 33.85 -68.86
N ARG A 31 14.52 33.63 -69.11
CA ARG A 31 15.47 34.60 -69.70
C ARG A 31 16.00 35.70 -68.77
N LEU A 32 17.19 35.44 -68.21
CA LEU A 32 18.20 36.50 -68.03
C LEU A 32 19.12 36.65 -69.26
N ASP A 33 19.47 35.60 -70.03
CA ASP A 33 20.48 35.69 -71.11
C ASP A 33 19.91 35.86 -72.52
N SER A 34 19.09 36.88 -72.69
CA SER A 34 18.18 36.94 -73.82
C SER A 34 17.97 38.36 -74.24
N GLN A 35 17.84 38.62 -75.54
CA GLN A 35 17.57 39.99 -75.99
C GLN A 35 16.33 40.63 -75.35
N GLU A 36 15.33 39.86 -74.93
CA GLU A 36 14.16 40.40 -74.21
C GLU A 36 14.39 40.53 -72.69
N GLY A 37 15.16 39.64 -72.09
CA GLY A 37 15.52 39.66 -70.66
C GLY A 37 16.57 40.73 -70.36
N GLN A 38 17.51 40.97 -71.28
CA GLN A 38 18.44 42.09 -71.28
C GLN A 38 17.69 43.41 -71.45
N LYS A 39 16.75 43.50 -72.42
CA LYS A 39 15.88 44.67 -72.58
C LYS A 39 14.99 44.92 -71.36
N PHE A 40 14.57 43.88 -70.65
CA PHE A 40 13.78 44.01 -69.41
C PHE A 40 14.65 44.48 -68.24
N ARG A 41 15.87 43.93 -68.07
CA ARG A 41 16.88 44.42 -67.10
C ARG A 41 17.26 45.88 -67.36
N ASP A 42 17.61 46.23 -68.60
CA ASP A 42 17.96 47.59 -68.98
C ASP A 42 16.78 48.56 -68.73
N ARG A 43 15.53 48.12 -68.89
CA ARG A 43 14.32 48.91 -68.60
C ARG A 43 14.00 49.02 -67.11
N ILE A 44 14.39 48.05 -66.28
CA ILE A 44 14.30 48.13 -64.81
C ILE A 44 15.38 49.10 -64.29
N GLU A 45 16.62 48.99 -64.79
CA GLU A 45 17.76 49.85 -64.41
C GLU A 45 17.60 51.31 -64.89
N THR A 46 16.94 51.54 -66.03
CA THR A 46 16.59 52.90 -66.52
C THR A 46 15.24 53.41 -65.98
N GLY A 47 14.55 52.66 -65.11
CA GLY A 47 13.29 53.07 -64.48
C GLY A 47 12.04 53.06 -65.39
N ALA A 48 12.15 52.61 -66.65
CA ALA A 48 11.06 52.62 -67.63
C ALA A 48 10.11 51.40 -67.55
N ALA A 49 10.45 50.33 -66.83
CA ALA A 49 9.58 49.17 -66.62
C ALA A 49 8.61 49.34 -65.43
N LEU A 50 8.97 50.17 -64.45
CA LEU A 50 8.20 50.38 -63.21
C LEU A 50 6.94 51.26 -63.43
N SER A 51 6.83 51.93 -64.58
CA SER A 51 5.65 52.73 -64.96
C SER A 51 4.61 51.97 -65.78
N SER A 52 4.82 50.68 -66.08
CA SER A 52 3.87 49.81 -66.79
C SER A 52 3.04 48.96 -65.81
N PRO A 53 1.74 48.73 -66.06
CA PRO A 53 0.88 47.87 -65.21
C PRO A 53 1.46 46.46 -64.96
N VAL A 54 2.26 45.95 -65.90
CA VAL A 54 2.90 44.63 -65.79
C VAL A 54 4.09 44.65 -64.82
N GLY A 55 4.92 45.70 -64.83
CA GLY A 55 6.06 45.85 -63.91
C GLY A 55 5.61 46.01 -62.46
N ALA A 56 4.58 46.82 -62.23
CA ALA A 56 3.98 46.99 -60.90
C ALA A 56 3.33 45.69 -60.35
N ASN A 57 2.85 44.80 -61.21
CA ASN A 57 2.34 43.49 -60.79
C ASN A 57 3.46 42.52 -60.42
N VAL A 58 4.58 42.52 -61.14
CA VAL A 58 5.75 41.69 -60.82
C VAL A 58 6.38 42.09 -59.48
N GLU A 59 6.48 43.39 -59.20
CA GLU A 59 7.01 43.90 -57.93
C GLU A 59 6.15 43.47 -56.73
N LYS A 60 4.82 43.54 -56.86
CA LYS A 60 3.89 43.05 -55.83
C LYS A 60 4.01 41.55 -55.58
N VAL A 61 4.28 40.75 -56.61
CA VAL A 61 4.48 39.29 -56.48
C VAL A 61 5.79 38.99 -55.76
N ILE A 62 6.88 39.68 -56.10
CA ILE A 62 8.18 39.54 -55.44
C ILE A 62 8.10 39.95 -53.97
N GLU A 63 7.46 41.08 -53.66
CA GLU A 63 7.24 41.47 -52.27
C GLU A 63 6.43 40.44 -51.48
N ARG A 64 5.37 39.88 -52.10
CA ARG A 64 4.56 38.84 -51.46
C ARG A 64 5.39 37.59 -51.18
N ALA A 65 6.21 37.15 -52.14
CA ALA A 65 7.11 36.01 -51.98
C ALA A 65 8.16 36.25 -50.88
N ASN A 66 8.75 37.45 -50.82
CA ASN A 66 9.72 37.82 -49.78
C ASN A 66 9.08 37.85 -48.38
N ARG A 67 7.83 38.35 -48.26
CA ARG A 67 7.08 38.28 -46.99
C ARG A 67 6.84 36.82 -46.56
N HIS A 68 6.42 35.94 -47.48
CA HIS A 68 6.22 34.52 -47.16
C HIS A 68 7.53 33.84 -46.76
N LYS A 69 8.63 34.13 -47.46
CA LYS A 69 9.96 33.63 -47.09
C LYS A 69 10.36 34.06 -45.68
N HIS A 70 10.16 35.34 -45.34
CA HIS A 70 10.43 35.85 -44.00
C HIS A 70 9.59 35.12 -42.93
N THR A 71 8.30 34.93 -43.18
CA THR A 71 7.43 34.18 -42.27
C THR A 71 7.88 32.72 -42.11
N LEU A 72 8.27 32.05 -43.21
CA LEU A 72 8.77 30.66 -43.16
C LEU A 72 10.04 30.52 -42.33
N VAL A 73 10.97 31.49 -42.44
CA VAL A 73 12.19 31.52 -41.61
C VAL A 73 11.82 31.67 -40.14
N GLN A 74 10.95 32.63 -39.79
CA GLN A 74 10.49 32.84 -38.41
C GLN A 74 9.78 31.61 -37.84
N THR A 75 8.92 30.94 -38.62
CA THR A 75 8.24 29.71 -38.15
C THR A 75 9.22 28.57 -37.92
N ARG A 76 10.28 28.46 -38.74
CA ARG A 76 11.31 27.43 -38.58
C ARG A 76 12.15 27.66 -37.33
N GLU A 77 12.49 28.91 -37.03
CA GLU A 77 13.18 29.27 -35.79
C GLU A 77 12.35 28.92 -34.55
N LEU A 78 11.04 29.20 -34.59
CA LEU A 78 10.11 28.81 -33.53
C LEU A 78 9.99 27.28 -33.39
N LEU A 79 9.93 26.56 -34.52
CA LEU A 79 9.84 25.10 -34.51
C LEU A 79 11.08 24.47 -33.85
N PHE A 80 12.27 24.96 -34.20
CA PHE A 80 13.53 24.52 -33.58
C PHE A 80 13.58 24.81 -32.07
N ALA A 81 13.06 25.97 -31.65
CA ALA A 81 12.97 26.30 -30.22
C ALA A 81 12.04 25.34 -29.47
N TYR A 82 10.88 24.99 -30.04
CA TYR A 82 9.97 24.02 -29.45
C TYR A 82 10.54 22.60 -29.43
N GLU A 83 11.27 22.18 -30.47
CA GLU A 83 11.95 20.87 -30.50
C GLU A 83 12.95 20.75 -29.33
N ALA A 84 13.76 21.80 -29.10
CA ALA A 84 14.69 21.83 -27.97
C ALA A 84 13.97 21.78 -26.60
N GLU A 85 12.80 22.41 -26.49
CA GLU A 85 11.99 22.37 -25.27
C GLU A 85 11.39 20.97 -25.03
N ILE A 86 10.92 20.31 -26.09
CA ILE A 86 10.42 18.92 -26.06
C ILE A 86 11.51 17.95 -25.62
N ASP A 87 12.74 18.12 -26.12
CA ASP A 87 13.89 17.34 -25.68
C ASP A 87 14.18 17.57 -24.18
N GLY A 88 14.09 18.82 -23.73
CA GLY A 88 14.19 19.18 -22.31
C GLY A 88 13.16 18.46 -21.45
N PHE A 89 11.89 18.47 -21.86
CA PHE A 89 10.82 17.75 -21.16
C PHE A 89 11.04 16.23 -21.16
N SER A 90 11.48 15.66 -22.28
CA SER A 90 11.74 14.22 -22.40
C SER A 90 12.82 13.76 -21.43
N ASN A 91 13.90 14.53 -21.30
CA ASN A 91 14.96 14.26 -20.33
C ASN A 91 14.47 14.39 -18.87
N ALA A 92 13.65 15.40 -18.58
CA ALA A 92 13.07 15.58 -17.25
C ALA A 92 12.14 14.40 -16.87
N LEU A 93 11.32 13.93 -17.82
CA LEU A 93 10.44 12.77 -17.63
C LEU A 93 11.24 11.48 -17.37
N ALA A 94 12.35 11.26 -18.07
CA ALA A 94 13.22 10.12 -17.82
C ALA A 94 13.81 10.14 -16.41
N SER A 95 14.29 11.29 -15.95
CA SER A 95 14.79 11.46 -14.57
C SER A 95 13.69 11.23 -13.52
N LEU A 96 12.46 11.66 -13.82
CA LEU A 96 11.32 11.42 -12.94
C LEU A 96 10.94 9.93 -12.87
N ASP A 97 11.02 9.19 -13.98
CA ASP A 97 10.78 7.74 -13.97
C ASP A 97 11.83 7.00 -13.13
N ASP A 98 13.10 7.36 -13.25
CA ASP A 98 14.17 6.78 -12.44
C ASP A 98 13.99 7.04 -10.94
N THR A 99 13.62 8.27 -10.57
CA THR A 99 13.32 8.61 -9.17
C THR A 99 12.12 7.84 -8.65
N LEU A 100 11.05 7.71 -9.43
CA LEU A 100 9.87 6.93 -9.07
C LEU A 100 10.18 5.44 -8.91
N ARG A 101 11.05 4.87 -9.77
CA ARG A 101 11.52 3.48 -9.64
C ARG A 101 12.29 3.28 -8.34
N ASN A 102 13.21 4.21 -8.02
CA ASN A 102 13.97 4.16 -6.77
C ASN A 102 13.06 4.25 -5.54
N GLU A 103 12.07 5.15 -5.57
CA GLU A 103 11.09 5.29 -4.50
C GLU A 103 10.27 4.02 -4.31
N LYS A 104 9.82 3.37 -5.39
CA LYS A 104 9.12 2.07 -5.33
C LYS A 104 9.97 0.98 -4.68
N ILE A 105 11.26 0.91 -5.02
CA ILE A 105 12.20 -0.04 -4.41
C ILE A 105 12.35 0.22 -2.90
N ILE A 106 12.51 1.48 -2.51
CA ILE A 106 12.64 1.87 -1.10
C ILE A 106 11.35 1.53 -0.33
N SER A 107 10.19 1.92 -0.87
CA SER A 107 8.89 1.61 -0.28
C SER A 107 8.69 0.11 -0.09
N LYS A 108 9.08 -0.72 -1.08
CA LYS A 108 9.01 -2.17 -0.95
C LYS A 108 9.86 -2.71 0.20
N ARG A 109 11.09 -2.21 0.33
CA ARG A 109 12.00 -2.59 1.44
C ARG A 109 11.43 -2.18 2.79
N LEU A 110 10.80 -1.00 2.88
CA LEU A 110 10.15 -0.54 4.11
C LEU A 110 8.96 -1.41 4.48
N GLU A 111 8.11 -1.78 3.52
CA GLU A 111 7.01 -2.73 3.74
C GLU A 111 7.49 -4.08 4.26
N ASP A 112 8.57 -4.61 3.68
CA ASP A 112 9.17 -5.87 4.13
C ASP A 112 9.72 -5.76 5.56
N ARG A 113 10.37 -4.63 5.91
CA ARG A 113 10.86 -4.38 7.26
C ARG A 113 9.72 -4.26 8.28
N ILE A 114 8.66 -3.56 7.95
CA ILE A 114 7.46 -3.43 8.80
C ILE A 114 6.86 -4.81 9.08
N ARG A 115 6.74 -5.65 8.05
CA ARG A 115 6.26 -7.03 8.20
C ARG A 115 7.12 -7.84 9.17
N LEU A 116 8.44 -7.78 9.01
CA LEU A 116 9.37 -8.48 9.91
C LEU A 116 9.23 -7.99 11.36
N LEU A 117 9.23 -6.67 11.58
CA LEU A 117 9.09 -6.10 12.91
C LEU A 117 7.77 -6.48 13.58
N ASN A 118 6.66 -6.48 12.83
CA ASN A 118 5.37 -6.91 13.37
C ASN A 118 5.39 -8.39 13.77
N SER A 119 6.07 -9.25 13.01
CA SER A 119 6.22 -10.67 13.37
C SER A 119 7.07 -10.87 14.63
N GLU A 120 8.12 -10.07 14.79
CA GLU A 120 9.03 -10.10 15.95
C GLU A 120 8.32 -9.60 17.22
N ILE A 121 7.59 -8.49 17.13
CA ILE A 121 6.73 -7.99 18.21
C ILE A 121 5.74 -9.06 18.64
N GLY A 122 5.08 -9.72 17.68
CA GLY A 122 4.14 -10.79 18.00
C GLY A 122 4.80 -11.99 18.68
N ALA A 123 6.05 -12.33 18.34
CA ALA A 123 6.81 -13.38 19.00
C ALA A 123 7.16 -13.02 20.45
N LEU A 124 7.71 -11.81 20.66
CA LEU A 124 8.05 -11.30 21.99
C LEU A 124 6.82 -11.21 22.91
N GLN A 125 5.67 -10.79 22.37
CA GLN A 125 4.42 -10.76 23.13
C GLN A 125 3.99 -12.16 23.58
N ARG A 126 4.12 -13.18 22.72
CA ARG A 126 3.81 -14.57 23.09
C ARG A 126 4.76 -15.11 24.15
N GLU A 127 6.04 -14.80 24.04
CA GLU A 127 7.05 -15.18 25.02
C GLU A 127 6.76 -14.52 26.38
N GLN A 128 6.57 -13.20 26.40
CA GLN A 128 6.22 -12.46 27.62
C GLN A 128 4.91 -12.96 28.24
N GLU A 129 3.89 -13.26 27.43
CA GLU A 129 2.66 -13.85 27.92
C GLU A 129 2.93 -15.22 28.54
N SER A 130 3.74 -16.07 27.90
CA SER A 130 4.09 -17.39 28.45
C SER A 130 4.78 -17.29 29.81
N GLU A 131 5.70 -16.34 30.00
CA GLU A 131 6.40 -16.12 31.26
C GLU A 131 5.45 -15.61 32.34
N ARG A 132 4.59 -14.65 32.00
CA ARG A 132 3.57 -14.13 32.90
C ARG A 132 2.63 -15.25 33.36
N ARG A 133 2.20 -16.12 32.44
CA ARG A 133 1.37 -17.28 32.76
C ARG A 133 2.07 -18.25 33.71
N ALA A 134 3.33 -18.58 33.44
CA ALA A 134 4.14 -19.44 34.30
C ALA A 134 4.27 -18.86 35.73
N HIS A 135 4.53 -17.56 35.85
CA HIS A 135 4.65 -16.90 37.15
C HIS A 135 3.34 -16.88 37.94
N VAL A 136 2.20 -16.64 37.28
CA VAL A 136 0.88 -16.70 37.93
C VAL A 136 0.58 -18.09 38.48
N LEU A 137 0.92 -19.14 37.73
CA LEU A 137 0.78 -20.52 38.17
C LEU A 137 1.66 -20.82 39.40
N GLU A 138 2.92 -20.39 39.36
CA GLU A 138 3.84 -20.53 40.49
C GLU A 138 3.31 -19.86 41.77
N LEU A 139 2.82 -18.62 41.66
CA LEU A 139 2.20 -17.91 42.77
C LEU A 139 0.95 -18.62 43.30
N PHE A 140 0.08 -19.08 42.41
CA PHE A 140 -1.14 -19.78 42.80
C PHE A 140 -0.85 -21.09 43.55
N ASP A 141 0.15 -21.85 43.10
CA ASP A 141 0.61 -23.06 43.79
C ASP A 141 1.22 -22.76 45.16
N ALA A 142 2.03 -21.72 45.27
CA ALA A 142 2.59 -21.29 46.56
C ALA A 142 1.48 -20.87 47.56
N TYR A 143 0.53 -20.06 47.12
CA TYR A 143 -0.56 -19.56 47.97
C TYR A 143 -1.57 -20.64 48.37
N SER A 144 -1.93 -21.53 47.44
CA SER A 144 -2.83 -22.65 47.73
C SER A 144 -2.21 -23.61 48.73
N SER A 145 -0.90 -23.86 48.64
CA SER A 145 -0.17 -24.73 49.58
C SER A 145 -0.16 -24.20 51.01
N VAL A 146 0.04 -22.88 51.20
CA VAL A 146 0.00 -22.24 52.54
C VAL A 146 -1.42 -22.26 53.13
N SER A 147 -2.44 -21.99 52.31
CA SER A 147 -3.86 -22.06 52.70
C SER A 147 -4.28 -23.47 53.14
N GLN A 148 -3.72 -24.51 52.50
CA GLN A 148 -4.00 -25.92 52.78
C GLN A 148 -3.44 -26.38 54.14
N VAL A 149 -2.31 -25.80 54.59
CA VAL A 149 -1.73 -26.05 55.92
C VAL A 149 -2.58 -25.42 57.03
N MET A 150 -3.21 -24.27 56.75
CA MET A 150 -4.01 -23.52 57.74
C MET A 150 -5.42 -24.07 58.01
N SER A 151 -5.93 -25.05 57.22
CA SER A 151 -7.34 -25.47 57.29
C SER A 151 -7.56 -26.99 57.44
N ARG A 152 -7.23 -27.59 58.60
CA ARG A 152 -7.49 -29.02 58.89
C ARG A 152 -8.76 -29.35 59.70
N ARG A 153 -9.74 -28.44 59.86
CA ARG A 153 -10.95 -28.72 60.70
C ARG A 153 -12.34 -28.45 60.07
N LYS A 154 -12.49 -28.07 58.79
CA LYS A 154 -13.82 -27.70 58.19
C LYS A 154 -14.21 -28.39 56.86
N ALA A 155 -13.41 -29.35 56.35
CA ALA A 155 -13.39 -29.73 54.92
C ALA A 155 -14.49 -30.66 54.38
N ARG A 156 -15.26 -31.38 55.21
CA ARG A 156 -16.22 -32.40 54.70
C ARG A 156 -17.57 -31.86 54.19
N LYS A 157 -18.02 -30.68 54.64
CA LYS A 157 -19.33 -30.11 54.28
C LYS A 157 -19.29 -29.10 53.11
N SER A 158 -18.13 -28.47 52.86
CA SER A 158 -17.95 -27.46 51.80
C SER A 158 -17.82 -28.07 50.40
N LYS A 159 -17.24 -29.28 50.30
CA LYS A 159 -16.83 -29.88 49.02
C LYS A 159 -18.01 -30.29 48.12
N SER A 160 -19.21 -30.55 48.67
CA SER A 160 -20.38 -30.87 47.84
C SER A 160 -21.05 -29.62 47.26
N VAL A 161 -21.04 -28.49 47.99
CA VAL A 161 -21.65 -27.23 47.52
C VAL A 161 -20.83 -26.63 46.37
N ASP A 162 -19.50 -26.71 46.46
CA ASP A 162 -18.60 -26.26 45.39
C ASP A 162 -18.79 -27.10 44.11
N TYR A 163 -18.94 -28.42 44.27
CA TYR A 163 -19.26 -29.33 43.16
C TYR A 163 -20.58 -28.96 42.49
N ASP A 164 -21.66 -28.80 43.27
CA ASP A 164 -22.97 -28.45 42.75
C ASP A 164 -22.98 -27.07 42.07
N THR A 165 -22.17 -26.13 42.56
CA THR A 165 -22.04 -24.79 41.97
C THR A 165 -21.45 -24.88 40.56
N LEU A 166 -20.40 -25.69 40.37
CA LEU A 166 -19.80 -25.91 39.05
C LEU A 166 -20.70 -26.74 38.15
N HIS A 167 -21.31 -27.81 38.68
CA HIS A 167 -22.16 -28.70 37.91
C HIS A 167 -23.37 -28.00 37.30
N ARG A 168 -23.93 -26.99 37.99
CA ARG A 168 -25.07 -26.19 37.50
C ARG A 168 -24.64 -24.97 36.69
N SER A 169 -23.35 -24.71 36.59
CA SER A 169 -22.82 -23.55 35.88
C SER A 169 -22.81 -23.81 34.38
N SER A 170 -23.21 -22.82 33.58
CA SER A 170 -23.01 -22.84 32.12
C SER A 170 -21.55 -22.60 31.70
N LEU A 171 -20.66 -22.32 32.66
CA LEU A 171 -19.24 -22.06 32.42
C LEU A 171 -18.35 -23.26 32.75
N PHE A 172 -18.94 -24.40 33.13
CA PHE A 172 -18.24 -25.67 33.20
C PHE A 172 -18.91 -26.65 32.22
N ASP A 173 -18.15 -27.14 31.25
CA ASP A 173 -18.63 -28.12 30.27
C ASP A 173 -17.84 -29.41 30.46
N ALA A 174 -18.48 -30.41 31.06
CA ALA A 174 -17.84 -31.67 31.41
C ALA A 174 -17.41 -32.48 30.18
N ASP A 175 -18.21 -32.47 29.11
CA ASP A 175 -17.90 -33.23 27.90
C ASP A 175 -16.75 -32.56 27.14
N TRP A 176 -16.80 -31.24 27.00
CA TRP A 176 -15.70 -30.47 26.44
C TRP A 176 -14.42 -30.64 27.24
N TYR A 177 -14.50 -30.60 28.57
CA TYR A 177 -13.33 -30.74 29.45
C TYR A 177 -12.63 -32.09 29.25
N LEU A 178 -13.38 -33.18 29.09
CA LEU A 178 -12.81 -34.51 28.85
C LEU A 178 -12.22 -34.67 27.45
N ILE A 179 -12.78 -33.96 26.46
CA ILE A 179 -12.23 -33.90 25.09
C ILE A 179 -10.91 -33.12 25.07
N GLU A 180 -10.89 -31.95 25.71
CA GLU A 180 -9.71 -31.06 25.76
C GLU A 180 -8.60 -31.65 26.63
N TYR A 181 -8.95 -32.45 27.64
CA TYR A 181 -8.03 -33.06 28.58
C TYR A 181 -8.11 -34.60 28.58
N PRO A 182 -7.53 -35.28 27.56
CA PRO A 182 -7.59 -36.72 27.42
C PRO A 182 -6.95 -37.51 28.58
N ASP A 183 -6.03 -36.91 29.32
CA ASP A 183 -5.41 -37.50 30.49
C ASP A 183 -6.43 -37.71 31.64
N VAL A 184 -7.33 -36.75 31.83
CA VAL A 184 -8.45 -36.84 32.80
C VAL A 184 -9.44 -37.92 32.37
N ALA A 185 -9.77 -37.97 31.07
CA ALA A 185 -10.65 -38.98 30.50
C ALA A 185 -10.06 -40.40 30.62
N THR A 186 -8.78 -40.56 30.29
CA THR A 186 -8.06 -41.85 30.36
C THR A 186 -7.95 -42.35 31.80
N ALA A 187 -7.75 -41.44 32.75
CA ALA A 187 -7.72 -41.77 34.18
C ALA A 187 -9.13 -42.07 34.76
N GLY A 188 -10.20 -41.85 34.00
CA GLY A 188 -11.58 -42.07 34.45
C GLY A 188 -12.02 -41.15 35.58
N LEU A 189 -11.41 -39.96 35.68
CA LEU A 189 -11.69 -39.01 36.73
C LEU A 189 -12.95 -38.19 36.44
N ASP A 190 -13.68 -37.82 37.49
CA ASP A 190 -14.79 -36.87 37.39
C ASP A 190 -14.23 -35.48 37.05
N PRO A 191 -14.65 -34.85 35.94
CA PRO A 191 -14.05 -33.61 35.44
C PRO A 191 -14.23 -32.43 36.40
N ILE A 192 -15.38 -32.34 37.08
CA ILE A 192 -15.66 -31.27 38.05
C ILE A 192 -14.77 -31.45 39.28
N LYS A 193 -14.66 -32.68 39.80
CA LYS A 193 -13.77 -32.96 40.95
C LYS A 193 -12.32 -32.70 40.58
N HIS A 194 -11.90 -33.09 39.38
CA HIS A 194 -10.56 -32.83 38.89
C HIS A 194 -10.29 -31.33 38.86
N TYR A 195 -11.15 -30.55 38.21
CA TYR A 195 -10.98 -29.10 38.13
C TYR A 195 -10.92 -28.42 39.50
N LEU A 196 -11.78 -28.83 40.44
CA LEU A 196 -11.80 -28.28 41.80
C LEU A 196 -10.52 -28.57 42.60
N ASN A 197 -9.93 -29.75 42.44
CA ASN A 197 -8.78 -30.18 43.23
C ASN A 197 -7.44 -29.80 42.58
N GLU A 198 -7.36 -29.93 41.26
CA GLU A 198 -6.10 -29.95 40.49
C GLU A 198 -6.20 -29.06 39.25
N GLY A 199 -7.23 -29.22 38.42
CA GLY A 199 -7.29 -28.57 37.11
C GLY A 199 -7.21 -27.04 37.15
N ALA A 200 -7.80 -26.37 38.14
CA ALA A 200 -7.64 -24.93 38.30
C ALA A 200 -6.21 -24.51 38.68
N ARG A 201 -5.48 -25.34 39.44
CA ARG A 201 -4.07 -25.11 39.77
C ARG A 201 -3.16 -25.33 38.58
N GLU A 202 -3.52 -26.29 37.74
CA GLU A 202 -2.83 -26.56 36.48
C GLU A 202 -3.17 -25.55 35.38
N GLY A 203 -4.03 -24.56 35.66
CA GLY A 203 -4.41 -23.54 34.68
C GLY A 203 -5.37 -24.03 33.60
N ARG A 204 -5.99 -25.19 33.77
CA ARG A 204 -6.94 -25.75 32.80
C ARG A 204 -8.18 -24.89 32.70
N ASN A 205 -8.77 -24.79 31.52
CA ASN A 205 -10.03 -24.08 31.32
C ASN A 205 -11.19 -25.03 31.63
N PRO A 206 -12.26 -24.59 32.31
CA PRO A 206 -13.42 -25.43 32.60
C PRO A 206 -14.42 -25.51 31.41
N SER A 207 -14.32 -24.58 30.47
CA SER A 207 -15.09 -24.52 29.22
C SER A 207 -14.45 -23.52 28.25
N THR A 208 -14.97 -23.42 27.03
CA THR A 208 -14.62 -22.33 26.10
C THR A 208 -15.09 -20.94 26.59
N GLY A 209 -16.01 -20.90 27.56
CA GLY A 209 -16.58 -19.68 28.12
C GLY A 209 -15.80 -19.09 29.30
N PHE A 210 -14.69 -19.71 29.71
CA PHE A 210 -13.90 -19.23 30.85
C PHE A 210 -12.40 -19.53 30.66
N ASP A 211 -11.57 -18.50 30.74
CA ASP A 211 -10.10 -18.63 30.67
C ASP A 211 -9.54 -18.51 32.09
N THR A 212 -9.16 -19.65 32.66
CA THR A 212 -8.66 -19.78 34.03
C THR A 212 -7.44 -18.90 34.26
N ILE A 213 -6.49 -18.92 33.33
CA ILE A 213 -5.21 -18.21 33.48
C ILE A 213 -5.41 -16.71 33.27
N TRP A 214 -6.16 -16.32 32.24
CA TRP A 214 -6.47 -14.92 32.00
C TRP A 214 -7.24 -14.31 33.16
N TYR A 215 -8.21 -15.05 33.72
CA TYR A 215 -8.97 -14.61 34.87
C TYR A 215 -8.07 -14.38 36.09
N LEU A 216 -7.19 -15.33 36.42
CA LEU A 216 -6.25 -15.17 37.53
C LEU A 216 -5.27 -14.02 37.30
N THR A 217 -4.79 -13.84 36.07
CA THR A 217 -3.85 -12.77 35.74
C THR A 217 -4.49 -11.37 35.85
N SER A 218 -5.75 -11.26 35.44
CA SER A 218 -6.51 -10.00 35.53
C SER A 218 -7.00 -9.70 36.95
N ASN A 219 -6.96 -10.70 37.84
CA ASN A 219 -7.51 -10.62 39.19
C ASN A 219 -6.49 -11.13 40.25
N PRO A 220 -5.40 -10.37 40.51
CA PRO A 220 -4.32 -10.80 41.40
C PRO A 220 -4.75 -11.04 42.85
N ASP A 221 -5.86 -10.43 43.28
CA ASP A 221 -6.49 -10.65 44.59
C ASP A 221 -7.02 -12.09 44.74
N VAL A 222 -7.52 -12.68 43.65
CA VAL A 222 -8.00 -14.07 43.62
C VAL A 222 -6.84 -15.06 43.77
N VAL A 223 -5.70 -14.75 43.13
CA VAL A 223 -4.45 -15.51 43.24
C VAL A 223 -3.94 -15.48 44.68
N GLN A 224 -3.83 -14.29 45.28
CA GLN A 224 -3.37 -14.10 46.66
C GLN A 224 -4.29 -14.79 47.68
N ALA A 225 -5.60 -14.82 47.42
CA ALA A 225 -6.55 -15.52 48.27
C ALA A 225 -6.56 -17.06 48.06
N GLY A 226 -5.81 -17.57 47.07
CA GLY A 226 -5.75 -18.99 46.71
C GLY A 226 -7.12 -19.58 46.37
N LYS A 227 -8.01 -18.79 45.76
CA LYS A 227 -9.38 -19.21 45.43
C LYS A 227 -9.44 -19.86 44.06
N ASN A 228 -10.27 -20.89 43.91
CA ASN A 228 -10.59 -21.44 42.59
C ASN A 228 -11.25 -20.33 41.73
N PRO A 229 -10.72 -20.06 40.52
CA PRO A 229 -11.10 -18.89 39.73
C PRO A 229 -12.54 -18.95 39.24
N LEU A 230 -13.00 -20.10 38.74
CA LEU A 230 -14.39 -20.24 38.29
C LEU A 230 -15.37 -20.12 39.47
N LEU A 231 -15.06 -20.72 40.63
CA LEU A 231 -15.89 -20.54 41.84
C LEU A 231 -15.93 -19.08 42.29
N HIS A 232 -14.80 -18.37 42.24
CA HIS A 232 -14.75 -16.96 42.56
C HIS A 232 -15.63 -16.15 41.60
N TYR A 233 -15.51 -16.40 40.31
CA TYR A 233 -16.31 -15.72 39.29
C TYR A 233 -17.81 -15.92 39.49
N LEU A 234 -18.24 -17.17 39.70
CA LEU A 234 -19.65 -17.51 39.89
C LEU A 234 -20.25 -16.92 41.17
N ARG A 235 -19.44 -16.73 42.21
CA ARG A 235 -19.90 -16.23 43.52
C ARG A 235 -19.79 -14.72 43.67
N TYR A 236 -18.81 -14.10 43.05
CA TYR A 236 -18.48 -12.68 43.23
C TYR A 236 -18.18 -11.99 41.90
N GLY A 237 -17.31 -12.59 41.08
CA GLY A 237 -16.78 -11.91 39.89
C GLY A 237 -17.84 -11.41 38.91
N LYS A 238 -18.94 -12.15 38.71
CA LYS A 238 -20.05 -11.70 37.86
C LYS A 238 -20.77 -10.46 38.42
N MET A 239 -20.88 -10.33 39.74
CA MET A 239 -21.49 -9.15 40.38
C MET A 239 -20.51 -7.98 40.48
N GLU A 240 -19.22 -8.26 40.38
CA GLU A 240 -18.14 -7.26 40.37
C GLU A 240 -17.77 -6.82 38.93
N ASP A 241 -18.59 -7.15 37.93
CA ASP A 241 -18.37 -6.86 36.50
C ASP A 241 -17.02 -7.36 35.94
N ARG A 242 -16.39 -8.33 36.61
CA ARG A 242 -15.19 -9.01 36.09
C ARG A 242 -15.60 -9.80 34.85
N GLN A 243 -14.72 -9.90 33.87
CA GLN A 243 -14.95 -10.76 32.70
C GLN A 243 -14.42 -12.17 32.97
N PRO A 244 -15.01 -13.22 32.37
CA PRO A 244 -14.49 -14.59 32.44
C PRO A 244 -13.46 -14.91 31.35
N LEU A 245 -13.35 -14.04 30.33
CA LEU A 245 -12.53 -14.19 29.13
C LEU A 245 -11.97 -12.80 28.73
N PRO A 246 -10.87 -12.74 27.97
CA PRO A 246 -10.42 -11.50 27.34
C PRO A 246 -11.49 -10.94 26.38
N ASN A 247 -11.67 -9.62 26.39
CA ASN A 247 -12.41 -8.94 25.33
C ASN A 247 -11.58 -9.01 24.04
N ILE A 248 -12.12 -9.66 23.01
CA ILE A 248 -11.53 -9.75 21.67
C ILE A 248 -12.00 -8.57 20.82
#